data_AF-A0AA41QXQ6-F1
#
_entry.id   AF-A0AA41QXQ6-F1
#
_cell.length_a   1.000
_cell.length_b   1.000
_cell.length_c   1.000
_cell.angle_alpha   90.00
_cell.angle_beta   90.00
_cell.angle_gamma   90.00
#
_symmetry.space_group_name_H-M   'P 1'
#
loop_
_entity.id
_entity.type
_entity.pdbx_description
1 polymer ?
#
loop_
_entity_poly.entity_id
_entity_poly.type
_entity_poly.pdbx_seq_one_letter_code
_entity_poly.pdbx_strand_id
1 'polypeptide(L)'
;MADLRKETHGPGSMKGVHLAVIAYDNRVAKKDDVVTTHYLDARIHPGDHRAAGQTTLALVSKKDAKSPTGYNNSARYSAGQFEAIKEAAGTNVTDLTNKEGTVVGKIYGVKADLLISNGDVIANTKTLEASELSVGDDAAGKDIRTQIFDSMKEAKDARAAAAPEAAAVEAPAAEVAPVEVAPAAEKPAAKAKAARKPKAAVKPELVSVGAETAVSSDEPELG
;
A
#
# COMPACT_ATOMS: atom_id res chain seq x y z
N MET A 1 2.91 -9.42 17.00
CA MET A 1 2.98 -8.28 16.05
C MET A 1 3.06 -7.00 16.86
N ALA A 2 4.03 -6.13 16.59
CA ALA A 2 4.00 -4.78 17.15
C ALA A 2 3.08 -3.98 16.21
N ASP A 3 1.86 -3.72 16.67
CA ASP A 3 0.89 -2.91 15.96
C ASP A 3 1.31 -1.45 16.16
N LEU A 4 1.64 -0.74 15.08
CA LEU A 4 1.74 0.73 15.10
C LEU A 4 0.53 1.35 15.77
N ARG A 5 -0.66 0.71 15.67
CA ARG A 5 -1.88 1.10 16.38
C ARG A 5 -1.72 1.13 17.89
N LYS A 6 -1.05 0.15 18.51
CA LYS A 6 -0.88 0.07 19.96
C LYS A 6 0.05 1.13 20.52
N GLU A 7 1.11 1.50 19.78
CA GLU A 7 2.06 2.55 20.19
C GLU A 7 1.65 3.96 19.71
N THR A 8 0.73 4.07 18.73
CA THR A 8 0.02 5.31 18.42
C THR A 8 -1.11 5.65 19.42
N HIS A 9 -1.29 4.86 20.48
CA HIS A 9 -2.23 5.17 21.57
C HIS A 9 -1.60 5.88 22.79
N GLY A 10 -0.32 6.27 22.72
CA GLY A 10 0.28 7.13 23.75
C GLY A 10 -0.27 8.57 23.66
N PRO A 11 -0.44 9.30 24.78
CA PRO A 11 -0.78 10.72 24.72
C PRO A 11 0.29 11.48 23.91
N GLY A 12 -0.08 12.00 22.74
CA GLY A 12 0.82 12.74 21.84
C GLY A 12 1.47 11.94 20.70
N SER A 13 1.29 10.62 20.62
CA SER A 13 1.87 9.77 19.56
C SER A 13 1.25 9.96 18.18
N MET A 14 0.17 10.72 18.09
CA MET A 14 -0.47 11.14 16.84
C MET A 14 -0.14 12.58 16.46
N LYS A 15 0.67 13.32 17.24
CA LYS A 15 0.97 14.73 16.91
C LYS A 15 2.37 14.90 16.33
N GLY A 16 2.50 15.84 15.38
CA GLY A 16 3.75 16.32 14.82
C GLY A 16 4.67 15.23 14.24
N VAL A 17 4.09 14.24 13.56
CA VAL A 17 4.85 13.11 13.00
C VAL A 17 5.52 13.55 11.70
N HIS A 18 6.80 13.24 11.55
CA HIS A 18 7.49 13.43 10.28
C HIS A 18 7.14 12.29 9.32
N LEU A 19 6.60 12.65 8.16
CA LEU A 19 6.05 11.73 7.19
C LEU A 19 6.74 11.92 5.83
N ALA A 20 7.04 10.79 5.20
CA ALA A 20 7.33 10.69 3.78
C ALA A 20 6.05 10.25 3.06
N VAL A 21 5.40 11.18 2.35
CA VAL A 21 4.19 10.90 1.56
C VAL A 21 4.58 10.59 0.13
N ILE A 22 4.38 9.34 -0.27
CA ILE A 22 4.71 8.85 -1.59
C ILE A 22 3.45 8.91 -2.47
N ALA A 23 3.52 9.75 -3.50
CA ALA A 23 2.51 9.83 -4.56
C ALA A 23 3.02 9.09 -5.80
N TYR A 24 2.24 8.13 -6.30
CA TYR A 24 2.56 7.43 -7.55
C TYR A 24 1.65 7.96 -8.66
N ASP A 25 2.20 8.16 -9.86
CA ASP A 25 1.45 8.76 -10.97
C ASP A 25 0.31 7.86 -11.46
N ASN A 26 0.48 6.55 -11.32
CA ASN A 26 -0.52 5.54 -11.71
C ASN A 26 -1.58 5.23 -10.62
N ARG A 27 -1.49 5.85 -9.44
CA ARG A 27 -2.39 5.57 -8.30
C ARG A 27 -3.42 6.67 -8.09
N VAL A 28 -4.25 6.89 -9.10
CA VAL A 28 -5.31 7.90 -9.09
C VAL A 28 -6.65 7.32 -9.55
N ALA A 29 -7.75 7.76 -8.93
CA ALA A 29 -9.09 7.51 -9.46
C ALA A 29 -9.55 8.72 -10.26
N LYS A 30 -9.94 8.47 -11.51
CA LYS A 30 -10.50 9.48 -12.41
C LYS A 30 -12.01 9.29 -12.55
N LYS A 31 -12.74 10.39 -12.68
CA LYS A 31 -14.14 10.42 -13.08
C LYS A 31 -14.25 11.49 -14.17
N ASP A 32 -14.78 11.12 -15.33
CA ASP A 32 -14.90 12.03 -16.48
C ASP A 32 -13.54 12.66 -16.85
N ASP A 33 -12.48 11.85 -16.86
CA ASP A 33 -11.06 12.22 -17.06
C ASP A 33 -10.44 13.17 -16.02
N VAL A 34 -11.22 13.65 -15.05
CA VAL A 34 -10.75 14.47 -13.93
C VAL A 34 -10.28 13.57 -12.78
N VAL A 35 -9.08 13.84 -12.26
CA VAL A 35 -8.56 13.14 -11.07
C VAL A 35 -9.37 13.59 -9.85
N THR A 36 -10.14 12.67 -9.28
CA THR A 36 -10.97 12.95 -8.09
C THR A 36 -10.30 12.51 -6.80
N THR A 37 -9.40 11.53 -6.89
CA THR A 37 -8.85 10.84 -5.72
C THR A 37 -7.41 10.42 -6.01
N HIS A 38 -6.52 10.69 -5.05
CA HIS A 38 -5.16 10.19 -5.04
C HIS A 38 -5.01 9.10 -3.98
N TYR A 39 -4.37 7.99 -4.33
CA TYR A 39 -4.04 6.93 -3.38
C TYR A 39 -2.57 7.08 -2.98
N LEU A 40 -2.34 7.77 -1.86
CA LEU A 40 -1.00 8.11 -1.38
C LEU A 40 -0.54 7.09 -0.34
N ASP A 41 0.71 6.66 -0.42
CA ASP A 41 1.35 5.82 0.60
C ASP A 41 2.11 6.74 1.56
N ALA A 42 1.55 6.96 2.75
CA ALA A 42 2.16 7.78 3.79
C ALA A 42 2.92 6.89 4.76
N ARG A 43 4.20 7.20 4.96
CA ARG A 43 5.10 6.46 5.85
C ARG A 43 5.78 7.38 6.82
N ILE A 44 6.11 6.88 8.00
CA ILE A 44 6.92 7.59 8.98
C ILE A 44 8.35 7.72 8.44
N HIS A 45 8.94 8.90 8.60
CA HIS A 45 10.32 9.15 8.21
C HIS A 45 11.28 8.32 9.08
N PRO A 46 12.32 7.65 8.53
CA PRO A 46 13.22 6.79 9.31
C PRO A 46 14.02 7.56 10.36
N GLY A 47 14.31 8.85 10.12
CA GLY A 47 14.92 9.76 11.09
C GLY A 47 13.99 10.25 12.22
N ASP A 48 12.70 9.90 12.19
CA ASP A 48 11.79 10.21 13.29
C ASP A 48 12.07 9.25 14.46
N HIS A 49 12.12 9.77 15.69
CA HIS A 49 12.25 8.96 16.91
C HIS A 49 11.24 7.80 17.00
N ARG A 50 10.06 7.93 16.39
CA ARG A 50 9.00 6.91 16.37
C ARG A 50 9.27 5.77 15.40
N ALA A 51 10.17 5.97 14.42
CA ALA A 51 10.52 4.94 13.46
C ALA A 51 11.46 3.88 14.06
N ALA A 52 12.28 4.25 15.05
CA ALA A 52 13.21 3.34 15.68
C ALA A 52 12.50 2.13 16.32
N GLY A 53 12.91 0.92 15.92
CA GLY A 53 12.34 -0.34 16.43
C GLY A 53 11.03 -0.78 15.76
N GLN A 54 10.47 0.00 14.82
CA GLN A 54 9.25 -0.38 14.12
C GLN A 54 9.53 -1.33 12.95
N THR A 55 8.81 -2.44 12.92
CA THR A 55 8.89 -3.40 11.79
C THR A 55 8.06 -2.98 10.58
N THR A 56 7.22 -1.95 10.71
CA THR A 56 6.45 -1.34 9.63
C THR A 56 6.39 0.17 9.87
N LEU A 57 6.72 0.96 8.84
CA LEU A 57 6.66 2.42 8.89
C LEU A 57 5.47 2.99 8.11
N ALA A 58 4.68 2.15 7.43
CA ALA A 58 3.50 2.58 6.70
C ALA A 58 2.33 2.88 7.65
N LEU A 59 1.67 4.03 7.47
CA LEU A 59 0.50 4.41 8.27
C LEU A 59 -0.71 3.51 8.02
N VAL A 60 -0.86 3.05 6.77
CA VAL A 60 -1.87 2.09 6.38
C VAL A 60 -1.19 0.78 6.04
N SER A 61 -1.74 -0.31 6.56
CA SER A 61 -1.40 -1.67 6.13
C SER A 61 -2.68 -2.49 6.08
N LYS A 62 -3.31 -2.52 4.90
CA LYS A 62 -4.50 -3.34 4.64
C LYS A 62 -4.08 -4.62 3.95
N LYS A 63 -4.61 -5.75 4.39
CA LYS A 63 -4.43 -7.01 3.65
C LYS A 63 -5.17 -6.91 2.32
N ASP A 64 -4.47 -7.13 1.22
CA ASP A 64 -5.02 -7.11 -0.12
C ASP A 64 -4.40 -8.25 -0.93
N ALA A 65 -5.23 -9.25 -1.27
CA ALA A 65 -4.80 -10.43 -2.01
C ALA A 65 -4.36 -10.13 -3.46
N LYS A 66 -4.72 -8.95 -3.99
CA LYS A 66 -4.31 -8.50 -5.32
C LYS A 66 -2.99 -7.75 -5.32
N SER A 67 -2.52 -7.32 -4.14
CA SER A 67 -1.23 -6.66 -4.03
C SER A 67 -0.11 -7.71 -4.08
N PRO A 68 0.99 -7.47 -4.83
CA PRO A 68 2.12 -8.41 -4.90
C PRO A 68 2.77 -8.68 -3.53
N THR A 69 2.64 -7.75 -2.58
CA THR A 69 3.12 -7.90 -1.21
C THR A 69 2.06 -8.47 -0.26
N GLY A 70 0.84 -8.73 -0.75
CA GLY A 70 -0.32 -9.11 0.08
C GLY A 70 -0.90 -7.95 0.91
N TYR A 71 -0.31 -6.75 0.82
CA TYR A 71 -0.74 -5.57 1.56
C TYR A 71 -0.85 -4.33 0.66
N ASN A 72 -1.88 -3.53 0.89
CA ASN A 72 -2.07 -2.20 0.32
C ASN A 72 -1.85 -1.15 1.42
N ASN A 73 -0.85 -0.30 1.19
CA ASN A 73 -0.44 0.74 2.13
C ASN A 73 -0.90 2.14 1.72
N SER A 74 -1.73 2.24 0.68
CA SER A 74 -2.23 3.53 0.22
C SER A 74 -3.52 3.93 0.91
N ALA A 75 -3.55 5.18 1.37
CA ALA A 75 -4.72 5.88 1.88
C ALA A 75 -5.36 6.74 0.78
N ARG A 76 -6.67 6.96 0.92
CA ARG A 76 -7.45 7.80 0.00
C ARG A 76 -7.33 9.27 0.40
N TYR A 77 -6.88 10.12 -0.53
CA TYR A 77 -6.87 11.57 -0.39
C TYR A 77 -7.66 12.23 -1.53
N SER A 78 -8.37 13.31 -1.23
CA SER A 78 -8.97 14.16 -2.27
C SER A 78 -7.91 15.00 -2.98
N ALA A 79 -8.24 15.54 -4.15
CA ALA A 79 -7.33 16.44 -4.87
C ALA A 79 -6.90 17.64 -4.01
N GLY A 80 -7.83 18.30 -3.31
CA GLY A 80 -7.51 19.43 -2.42
C GLY A 80 -6.62 19.04 -1.23
N GLN A 81 -6.78 17.81 -0.70
CA GLN A 81 -5.89 17.30 0.33
C GLN A 81 -4.47 17.05 -0.19
N PHE A 82 -4.36 16.55 -1.43
CA PHE A 82 -3.06 16.34 -2.05
C PHE A 82 -2.35 17.66 -2.36
N GLU A 83 -3.06 18.66 -2.86
CA GLU A 83 -2.49 20.00 -3.07
C GLU A 83 -1.97 20.62 -1.76
N ALA A 84 -2.73 20.50 -0.66
CA ALA A 84 -2.26 20.97 0.65
C ALA A 84 -0.97 20.27 1.11
N ILE A 85 -0.81 18.97 0.81
CA ILE A 85 0.43 18.23 1.11
C ILE A 85 1.60 18.75 0.28
N LYS A 86 1.38 19.03 -1.02
CA LYS A 86 2.43 19.60 -1.88
C LYS A 86 2.86 20.98 -1.39
N GLU A 87 1.89 21.83 -1.07
CA GLU A 87 2.14 23.19 -0.58
C GLU A 87 2.93 23.15 0.73
N ALA A 88 2.53 22.29 1.68
CA ALA A 88 3.23 22.14 2.95
C ALA A 88 4.64 21.56 2.81
N ALA A 89 4.86 20.64 1.86
CA ALA A 89 6.19 20.08 1.61
C ALA A 89 7.17 21.14 1.06
N GLY A 90 6.66 22.11 0.29
CA GLY A 90 7.46 23.18 -0.30
C GLY A 90 8.60 22.63 -1.16
N THR A 91 9.84 22.86 -0.72
CA THR A 91 11.06 22.39 -1.40
C THR A 91 11.48 20.98 -1.00
N ASN A 92 10.86 20.39 0.03
CA ASN A 92 11.21 19.06 0.53
C ASN A 92 10.50 17.97 -0.29
N VAL A 93 10.87 17.89 -1.56
CA VAL A 93 10.28 17.00 -2.56
C VAL A 93 11.38 16.25 -3.30
N THR A 94 11.14 14.98 -3.58
CA THR A 94 12.10 14.14 -4.31
C THR A 94 11.39 13.30 -5.35
N ASP A 95 12.00 13.19 -6.52
CA ASP A 95 11.48 12.37 -7.60
C ASP A 95 11.67 10.90 -7.28
N LEU A 96 10.61 10.14 -7.48
CA LEU A 96 10.62 8.73 -7.21
C LEU A 96 10.94 7.97 -8.48
N THR A 97 12.10 7.34 -8.50
CA THR A 97 12.57 6.59 -9.66
C THR A 97 12.44 5.08 -9.43
N ASN A 98 12.05 4.34 -10.47
CA ASN A 98 12.08 2.88 -10.44
C ASN A 98 13.49 2.36 -10.76
N LYS A 99 13.73 1.04 -10.62
CA LYS A 99 15.00 0.38 -10.97
C LYS A 99 15.47 0.64 -12.40
N GLU A 100 14.54 0.99 -13.29
CA GLU A 100 14.79 1.30 -14.71
C GLU A 100 15.19 2.77 -14.96
N GLY A 101 15.28 3.61 -13.91
CA GLY A 101 15.60 5.02 -14.06
C GLY A 101 14.39 5.90 -14.46
N THR A 102 13.20 5.32 -14.59
CA THR A 102 11.97 6.07 -14.90
C THR A 102 11.34 6.64 -13.64
N VAL A 103 10.95 7.92 -13.68
CA VAL A 103 10.16 8.56 -12.63
C VAL A 103 8.76 7.95 -12.62
N VAL A 104 8.40 7.32 -11.50
CA VAL A 104 7.11 6.64 -11.27
C VAL A 104 6.24 7.37 -10.23
N GLY A 105 6.71 8.53 -9.77
CA GLY A 105 5.98 9.38 -8.84
C GLY A 105 6.86 10.42 -8.16
N LYS A 106 6.38 10.96 -7.04
CA LYS A 106 7.07 11.95 -6.21
C LYS A 106 6.89 11.64 -4.73
N ILE A 107 7.87 12.04 -3.92
CA ILE A 107 7.84 11.91 -2.47
C ILE A 107 7.86 13.30 -1.86
N TYR A 108 6.99 13.53 -0.88
CA TYR A 108 6.82 14.81 -0.20
C TYR A 108 7.12 14.63 1.28
N GLY A 109 8.05 15.42 1.81
CA GLY A 109 8.41 15.45 3.24
C GLY A 109 7.53 16.44 4.00
N VAL A 110 6.58 15.93 4.78
CA VAL A 110 5.66 16.76 5.55
C VAL A 110 5.61 16.33 7.01
N LYS A 111 5.32 17.28 7.89
CA LYS A 111 5.02 17.03 9.28
C LYS A 111 3.52 17.23 9.49
N ALA A 112 2.87 16.26 10.12
CA ALA A 112 1.43 16.34 10.37
C ALA A 112 1.01 15.59 11.62
N ASP A 113 -0.13 16.02 12.18
CA ASP A 113 -0.88 15.18 13.10
C ASP A 113 -1.55 14.04 12.32
N LEU A 114 -1.69 12.88 12.95
CA LEU A 114 -2.37 11.71 12.41
C LEU A 114 -3.82 11.71 12.88
N LEU A 115 -4.73 11.37 11.97
CA LEU A 115 -6.14 11.16 12.27
C LEU A 115 -6.60 9.83 11.69
N ILE A 116 -7.66 9.27 12.28
CA ILE A 116 -8.29 8.06 11.75
C ILE A 116 -9.46 8.49 10.87
N SER A 117 -9.45 8.12 9.60
CA SER A 117 -10.52 8.35 8.63
C SER A 117 -10.86 7.06 7.92
N ASN A 118 -12.14 6.67 7.92
CA ASN A 118 -12.62 5.44 7.28
C ASN A 118 -11.86 4.15 7.71
N GLY A 119 -11.40 4.10 8.97
CA GLY A 119 -10.64 2.97 9.51
C GLY A 119 -9.13 3.01 9.20
N ASP A 120 -8.65 4.05 8.51
CA ASP A 120 -7.26 4.25 8.14
C ASP A 120 -6.62 5.39 8.90
N VAL A 121 -5.36 5.23 9.28
CA VAL A 121 -4.55 6.33 9.81
C VAL A 121 -4.03 7.16 8.64
N ILE A 122 -4.42 8.43 8.59
CA ILE A 122 -4.06 9.37 7.54
C ILE A 122 -3.46 10.65 8.14
N ALA A 123 -2.72 11.40 7.33
CA ALA A 123 -2.20 12.71 7.72
C ALA A 123 -3.36 13.73 7.78
N ASN A 124 -3.40 14.50 8.87
CA ASN A 124 -4.33 15.59 9.04
C ASN A 124 -3.88 16.78 8.19
N THR A 125 -4.63 17.04 7.12
CA THR A 125 -4.29 18.12 6.18
C THR A 125 -4.46 19.52 6.75
N LYS A 126 -5.04 19.67 7.95
CA LYS A 126 -5.20 20.97 8.62
C LYS A 126 -4.00 21.39 9.47
N THR A 127 -3.12 20.44 9.80
CA THR A 127 -1.94 20.63 10.66
C THR A 127 -0.68 20.29 9.88
N LEU A 128 -0.71 20.51 8.56
CA LEU A 128 0.44 20.22 7.70
C LEU A 128 1.48 21.32 7.85
N GLU A 129 2.71 20.89 8.08
CA GLU A 129 3.89 21.72 8.14
C GLU A 129 4.99 21.08 7.28
N ALA A 130 5.99 21.87 6.89
CA ALA A 130 7.16 21.32 6.22
C ALA A 130 7.93 20.41 7.19
N SER A 131 8.32 19.21 6.74
CA SER A 131 9.20 18.37 7.55
C SER A 131 10.60 18.98 7.57
N GLU A 132 11.18 19.09 8.77
CA GLU A 132 12.60 19.43 8.96
C GLU A 132 13.53 18.30 8.46
N LEU A 133 13.01 17.08 8.34
CA LEU A 133 13.74 15.93 7.81
C LEU A 133 13.60 15.86 6.29
N SER A 134 14.73 15.87 5.60
CA SER A 134 14.81 15.79 4.14
C SER A 134 14.37 14.40 3.64
N VAL A 135 13.48 14.36 2.65
CA VAL A 135 13.12 13.12 1.93
C VAL A 135 14.02 12.83 0.72
N GLY A 136 15.05 13.64 0.52
CA GLY A 136 16.05 13.46 -0.53
C GLY A 136 17.01 12.31 -0.28
N ASP A 137 17.95 12.16 -1.19
CA ASP A 137 19.03 11.20 -1.07
C ASP A 137 19.88 11.51 0.16
N ASP A 138 20.20 10.49 0.96
CA ASP A 138 21.12 10.64 2.08
C ASP A 138 22.55 10.90 1.58
N ALA A 139 23.48 11.24 2.49
CA ALA A 139 24.91 11.39 2.19
C ALA A 139 25.54 10.16 1.49
N ALA A 140 24.90 8.99 1.63
CA ALA A 140 25.27 7.75 0.93
C ALA A 140 24.61 7.57 -0.46
N GLY A 141 23.87 8.56 -0.96
CA GLY A 141 23.12 8.48 -2.23
C GLY A 141 21.94 7.51 -2.19
N LYS A 142 21.40 7.23 -1.00
CA LYS A 142 20.27 6.31 -0.83
C LYS A 142 18.95 7.06 -0.78
N ASP A 143 18.03 6.71 -1.67
CA ASP A 143 16.65 7.18 -1.62
C ASP A 143 16.00 6.89 -0.27
N ILE A 144 15.06 7.76 0.13
CA ILE A 144 14.24 7.59 1.34
C ILE A 144 13.52 6.23 1.41
N ARG A 145 13.19 5.61 0.27
CA ARG A 145 12.64 4.25 0.25
C ARG A 145 13.61 3.24 0.80
N THR A 146 14.86 3.28 0.33
CA THR A 146 15.91 2.37 0.74
C THR A 146 16.20 2.56 2.23
N GLN A 147 16.24 3.81 2.69
CA GLN A 147 16.38 4.13 4.12
C GLN A 147 15.23 3.55 4.96
N ILE A 148 13.98 3.69 4.50
CA ILE A 148 12.80 3.09 5.16
C ILE A 148 12.91 1.56 5.21
N PHE A 149 13.33 0.92 4.11
CA PHE A 149 13.51 -0.53 4.06
C PHE A 149 14.64 -1.02 4.97
N ASP A 150 15.78 -0.32 4.97
CA ASP A 150 16.93 -0.63 5.83
C ASP A 150 16.52 -0.52 7.31
N SER A 151 15.85 0.57 7.70
CA SER A 151 15.35 0.77 9.06
C SER A 151 14.37 -0.33 9.51
N MET A 152 13.42 -0.72 8.66
CA MET A 152 12.50 -1.83 8.96
C MET A 152 13.22 -3.18 9.06
N LYS A 153 14.25 -3.40 8.24
CA LYS A 153 15.05 -4.63 8.27
C LYS A 153 15.86 -4.72 9.56
N GLU A 154 16.54 -3.64 9.95
CA GLU A 154 17.27 -3.57 11.22
C GLU A 154 16.35 -3.80 12.42
N ALA A 155 15.16 -3.18 12.43
CA ALA A 155 14.17 -3.42 13.48
C ALA A 155 13.69 -4.87 13.52
N LYS A 156 13.53 -5.51 12.36
CA LYS A 156 13.16 -6.92 12.26
C LYS A 156 14.27 -7.86 12.73
N ASP A 157 15.51 -7.58 12.36
CA ASP A 157 16.68 -8.37 12.74
C ASP A 157 16.96 -8.21 14.24
N ALA A 158 16.86 -7.00 14.79
CA ALA A 158 16.94 -6.74 16.22
C ALA A 158 15.84 -7.48 17.00
N ARG A 159 14.61 -7.52 16.48
CA ARG A 159 13.52 -8.30 17.07
C ARG A 159 13.76 -9.81 17.00
N ALA A 160 14.32 -10.30 15.90
CA ALA A 160 14.66 -11.71 15.75
C ALA A 160 15.80 -12.12 16.69
N ALA A 161 16.81 -11.25 16.87
CA ALA A 161 17.91 -11.47 17.81
C ALA A 161 17.48 -11.32 19.29
N ALA A 162 16.54 -10.42 19.58
CA ALA A 162 15.92 -10.25 20.90
C ALA A 162 14.81 -11.28 21.20
N ALA A 163 14.58 -12.25 20.31
CA ALA A 163 13.70 -13.38 20.56
C ALA A 163 14.47 -14.67 20.92
N PRO A 164 15.21 -14.75 22.04
CA PRO A 164 15.51 -16.03 22.65
C PRO A 164 14.34 -16.46 23.58
N GLU A 165 14.05 -17.76 23.62
CA GLU A 165 13.26 -18.48 24.64
C GLU A 165 11.72 -18.41 24.67
N ALA A 166 11.03 -18.46 23.53
CA ALA A 166 9.64 -18.95 23.49
C ALA A 166 9.46 -20.23 22.64
N ALA A 167 10.55 -20.92 22.31
CA ALA A 167 10.53 -22.18 21.57
C ALA A 167 11.39 -23.28 22.24
N ALA A 168 11.67 -23.15 23.54
CA ALA A 168 12.47 -24.10 24.31
C ALA A 168 11.85 -24.44 25.67
N VAL A 169 10.51 -24.57 25.76
CA VAL A 169 9.84 -25.34 26.82
C VAL A 169 8.61 -26.03 26.23
N GLU A 170 8.83 -27.09 25.45
CA GLU A 170 7.93 -28.24 25.46
C GLU A 170 8.76 -29.47 25.09
N ALA A 171 9.39 -30.04 26.11
CA ALA A 171 9.96 -31.36 26.05
C ALA A 171 8.84 -32.38 25.82
N PRO A 172 8.92 -33.31 24.84
CA PRO A 172 8.10 -34.49 24.84
C PRO A 172 8.86 -35.56 25.64
N ALA A 173 8.57 -35.67 26.94
CA ALA A 173 9.00 -36.82 27.72
C ALA A 173 7.79 -37.45 28.41
N ALA A 174 7.47 -38.65 27.92
CA ALA A 174 6.69 -39.70 28.57
C ALA A 174 5.16 -39.43 28.64
N GLU A 175 4.25 -40.37 28.42
CA GLU A 175 4.34 -41.82 28.43
C GLU A 175 2.99 -42.40 27.95
N VAL A 176 3.01 -43.66 27.49
CA VAL A 176 1.90 -44.64 27.39
C VAL A 176 0.69 -44.41 26.47
N ALA A 177 0.77 -45.08 25.30
CA ALA A 177 -0.32 -45.89 24.74
C ALA A 177 -0.77 -46.99 25.74
N PRO A 178 -1.95 -47.66 25.68
CA PRO A 178 -2.47 -48.27 24.44
C PRO A 178 -4.01 -48.45 24.30
N VAL A 179 -4.38 -49.07 23.15
CA VAL A 179 -5.65 -49.74 22.78
C VAL A 179 -6.74 -48.78 22.27
N GLU A 180 -7.22 -48.86 21.02
CA GLU A 180 -7.84 -50.03 20.37
C GLU A 180 -7.68 -50.00 18.84
N VAL A 181 -7.54 -51.18 18.24
CA VAL A 181 -7.22 -51.39 16.83
C VAL A 181 -8.46 -51.98 16.11
N ALA A 182 -8.73 -51.43 14.90
CA ALA A 182 -9.38 -52.04 13.72
C ALA A 182 -10.93 -52.07 13.63
N PRO A 183 -11.53 -52.31 12.43
CA PRO A 183 -11.23 -51.74 11.10
C PRO A 183 -12.49 -51.50 10.19
N ALA A 184 -12.26 -50.83 9.04
CA ALA A 184 -12.84 -51.07 7.71
C ALA A 184 -14.33 -50.80 7.32
N ALA A 185 -14.46 -50.38 6.05
CA ALA A 185 -15.62 -50.40 5.13
C ALA A 185 -16.68 -49.30 5.36
N GLU A 186 -17.32 -48.66 4.38
CA GLU A 186 -17.59 -49.00 2.97
C GLU A 186 -18.14 -47.75 2.25
N LYS A 187 -17.74 -47.48 0.99
CA LYS A 187 -18.58 -46.80 -0.02
C LYS A 187 -19.46 -47.92 -0.62
N PRO A 188 -20.75 -47.75 -0.96
CA PRO A 188 -21.13 -46.86 -2.07
C PRO A 188 -22.61 -46.39 -2.12
N ALA A 189 -22.95 -45.74 -3.25
CA ALA A 189 -24.26 -45.70 -3.92
C ALA A 189 -25.33 -44.74 -3.33
N ALA A 190 -25.62 -43.62 -3.98
CA ALA A 190 -26.36 -43.45 -5.25
C ALA A 190 -27.84 -43.12 -5.01
N LYS A 191 -28.26 -41.94 -5.50
CA LYS A 191 -29.40 -41.67 -6.39
C LYS A 191 -29.73 -40.17 -6.24
N ALA A 192 -29.36 -39.32 -7.19
CA ALA A 192 -29.88 -39.18 -8.56
C ALA A 192 -31.25 -38.48 -8.63
N LYS A 193 -31.31 -37.60 -9.65
CA LYS A 193 -32.48 -37.03 -10.32
C LYS A 193 -33.13 -35.84 -9.59
N ALA A 194 -33.52 -34.76 -10.26
CA ALA A 194 -33.67 -34.48 -11.68
C ALA A 194 -33.70 -32.94 -11.87
N ALA A 195 -33.03 -32.44 -12.91
CA ALA A 195 -33.62 -31.85 -14.13
C ALA A 195 -34.27 -30.47 -13.89
N ARG A 196 -34.01 -29.44 -14.71
CA ARG A 196 -34.08 -29.35 -16.17
C ARG A 196 -33.17 -28.20 -16.61
N LYS A 197 -32.20 -28.43 -17.51
CA LYS A 197 -32.25 -28.44 -18.99
C LYS A 197 -32.45 -27.06 -19.66
N PRO A 198 -31.84 -26.87 -20.84
CA PRO A 198 -31.29 -25.61 -21.35
C PRO A 198 -32.05 -25.12 -22.59
N LYS A 199 -31.66 -23.94 -23.11
CA LYS A 199 -31.79 -23.46 -24.51
C LYS A 199 -31.48 -21.95 -24.49
N ALA A 200 -30.89 -21.30 -25.48
CA ALA A 200 -30.40 -21.70 -26.78
C ALA A 200 -29.39 -20.64 -27.26
N ALA A 201 -28.55 -21.04 -28.19
CA ALA A 201 -27.66 -20.18 -28.95
C ALA A 201 -28.42 -19.19 -29.84
N VAL A 202 -27.84 -17.99 -30.05
CA VAL A 202 -27.89 -17.27 -31.33
C VAL A 202 -26.58 -16.46 -31.51
N LYS A 203 -25.83 -16.81 -32.56
CA LYS A 203 -24.95 -15.95 -33.39
C LYS A 203 -25.57 -16.03 -34.81
N PRO A 204 -25.17 -15.25 -35.83
CA PRO A 204 -24.56 -13.90 -35.91
C PRO A 204 -25.28 -13.00 -36.97
N GLU A 205 -24.94 -11.70 -37.07
CA GLU A 205 -25.07 -10.81 -38.27
C GLU A 205 -24.48 -9.44 -37.82
N LEU A 206 -23.52 -8.73 -38.44
CA LEU A 206 -23.08 -8.46 -39.81
C LEU A 206 -24.01 -7.56 -40.64
N VAL A 207 -23.89 -6.24 -40.43
CA VAL A 207 -24.23 -5.14 -41.37
C VAL A 207 -23.25 -4.00 -41.01
N SER A 208 -22.13 -3.79 -41.71
CA SER A 208 -21.89 -3.18 -43.02
C SER A 208 -22.20 -1.67 -43.13
N VAL A 209 -21.11 -0.90 -43.26
CA VAL A 209 -20.84 0.19 -44.23
C VAL A 209 -21.68 1.48 -44.21
N GLY A 210 -20.96 2.59 -44.03
CA GLY A 210 -21.26 3.96 -44.45
C GLY A 210 -20.09 4.86 -44.04
N ALA A 211 -19.05 4.98 -44.86
CA ALA A 211 -18.83 6.04 -45.87
C ALA A 211 -18.25 7.33 -45.21
N GLU A 212 -16.96 7.63 -45.45
CA GLU A 212 -16.46 8.52 -46.53
C GLU A 212 -16.78 9.99 -46.21
N THR A 213 -15.83 10.90 -45.95
CA THR A 213 -14.94 11.52 -46.96
C THR A 213 -14.03 12.58 -46.30
N ALA A 214 -12.82 12.71 -46.86
CA ALA A 214 -12.06 13.95 -47.14
C ALA A 214 -11.45 14.75 -45.97
N VAL A 215 -10.15 15.10 -45.90
CA VAL A 215 -9.07 15.53 -46.84
C VAL A 215 -8.69 16.98 -46.54
N SER A 216 -7.38 17.21 -46.53
CA SER A 216 -6.64 18.48 -46.70
C SER A 216 -6.64 19.49 -45.54
N SER A 217 -5.47 19.82 -45.01
CA SER A 217 -4.50 20.81 -45.54
C SER A 217 -5.00 22.23 -45.34
N ASP A 218 -4.39 22.97 -44.40
CA ASP A 218 -3.99 24.38 -44.61
C ASP A 218 -3.13 24.88 -43.43
N GLU A 219 -1.80 24.77 -43.58
CA GLU A 219 -0.89 25.89 -43.32
C GLU A 219 -1.04 26.80 -44.55
N PRO A 220 -0.97 28.15 -44.47
CA PRO A 220 0.29 28.83 -44.14
C PRO A 220 0.22 30.24 -43.51
N GLU A 221 1.41 30.70 -43.10
CA GLU A 221 1.98 32.06 -43.18
C GLU A 221 1.37 33.30 -42.48
N LEU A 222 2.28 33.92 -41.71
CA LEU A 222 2.65 35.35 -41.64
C LEU A 222 1.66 36.38 -41.07
N GLY A 223 2.12 36.96 -39.95
CA GLY A 223 1.88 38.34 -39.53
C GLY A 223 3.06 38.82 -38.71
#